data_AF-A0A352E0D3-F1
#
_entry.id   AF-A0A352E0D3-F1
#
_cell.length_a   1.000
_cell.length_b   1.000
_cell.length_c   1.000
_cell.angle_alpha   90.00
_cell.angle_beta   90.00
_cell.angle_gamma   90.00
#
_symmetry.space_group_name_H-M   'P 1'
#
loop_
_entity.id
_entity.type
_entity.pdbx_description
1 polymer ?
#
loop_
_entity_poly.entity_id
_entity_poly.type
_entity_poly.pdbx_seq_one_letter_code
_entity_poly.pdbx_strand_id
1 'polypeptide(L)'
;DPARGHAVFLSNKAACTTCHAMAYAGGRIGPDLSKIGAIRTPRDLLEAIVLPSASFVRSYEPVVVATADGRAYAGVIREENDAEVVLQTTATATERIPRDAI
;
A
#
# COMPACT_ATOMS: atom_id res chain seq x y z
N ASP A 1 19.13 7.88 15.05
CA ASP A 1 18.71 7.09 16.23
C ASP A 1 17.61 6.11 15.81
N PRO A 2 17.88 4.80 15.80
CA PRO A 2 16.91 3.79 15.38
C PRO A 2 15.66 3.68 16.25
N ALA A 3 15.79 3.85 17.57
CA ALA A 3 14.66 3.74 18.50
C ALA A 3 13.64 4.86 18.28
N ARG A 4 14.12 6.09 18.05
CA ARG A 4 13.28 7.22 17.66
C ARG A 4 12.60 7.00 16.31
N GLY A 5 13.31 6.45 15.33
CA GLY A 5 12.74 6.12 14.03
C GLY A 5 11.60 5.09 14.14
N HIS A 6 11.80 4.06 14.95
CA HIS A 6 10.77 3.06 15.24
C HIS A 6 9.54 3.68 15.92
N ALA A 7 9.74 4.56 16.92
CA ALA A 7 8.63 5.26 17.58
C ALA A 7 7.84 6.16 16.61
N VAL A 8 8.52 6.82 15.66
CA VAL A 8 7.84 7.61 14.61
C VAL A 8 7.01 6.71 13.71
N PHE A 9 7.57 5.60 13.23
CA PHE A 9 6.88 4.64 12.37
C PHE A 9 5.57 4.14 13.00
N LEU A 10 5.59 3.84 14.31
CA LEU A 10 4.43 3.38 15.07
C LEU A 10 3.45 4.49 15.48
N SER A 11 3.81 5.76 15.28
CA SER A 11 2.99 6.87 15.76
C SER A 11 1.76 7.10 14.87
N ASN A 12 0.63 7.41 15.50
CA ASN A 12 -0.59 7.82 14.78
C ASN A 12 -0.40 9.09 13.94
N LYS A 13 0.57 9.94 14.32
CA LYS A 13 0.89 11.17 13.57
C LYS A 13 1.53 10.87 12.22
N ALA A 14 2.45 9.91 12.18
CA ALA A 14 3.09 9.50 10.92
C ALA A 14 2.24 8.47 10.17
N ALA A 15 1.40 7.71 10.87
CA ALA A 15 0.44 6.75 10.33
C ALA A 15 1.04 5.71 9.36
N CYS A 16 2.34 5.43 9.45
CA CYS A 16 3.03 4.53 8.53
C CYS A 16 2.45 3.10 8.60
N THR A 17 2.08 2.67 9.81
CA THR A 17 1.47 1.35 10.07
C THR A 17 0.07 1.19 9.49
N THR A 18 -0.61 2.27 9.11
CA THR A 18 -1.91 2.18 8.44
C THR A 18 -1.78 1.49 7.08
N CYS A 19 -0.67 1.73 6.38
CA CYS A 19 -0.45 1.18 5.04
C CYS A 19 0.60 0.07 5.01
N HIS A 20 1.67 0.20 5.80
CA HIS A 20 2.82 -0.70 5.74
C HIS A 20 2.90 -1.62 6.92
N ALA A 21 3.30 -2.86 6.65
CA ALA A 21 3.69 -3.81 7.67
C ALA A 21 5.16 -3.63 8.06
N MET A 22 5.45 -3.94 9.32
CA MET A 22 6.79 -4.19 9.84
C MET A 22 6.71 -5.41 10.77
N ALA A 23 7.49 -6.44 10.44
CA ALA A 23 7.35 -7.79 10.92
C ALA A 23 5.90 -8.30 10.74
N TYR A 24 5.19 -8.54 11.84
CA TYR A 24 3.84 -9.10 11.85
C TYR A 24 2.75 -8.05 12.14
N ALA A 25 3.10 -6.76 12.20
CA ALA A 25 2.18 -5.69 12.56
C ALA A 25 2.08 -4.60 11.46
N GLY A 26 0.89 -4.03 11.28
CA GLY A 26 0.61 -2.97 10.32
C GLY A 26 -0.27 -3.41 9.15
N GLY A 27 -0.47 -2.50 8.20
CA GLY A 27 -1.35 -2.67 7.05
C GLY A 27 -0.72 -3.39 5.87
N ARG A 28 -1.56 -3.84 4.94
CA ARG A 28 -1.14 -4.54 3.70
C ARG A 28 -1.48 -3.76 2.43
N ILE A 29 -1.66 -2.45 2.55
CA ILE A 29 -1.87 -1.55 1.40
C ILE A 29 -0.55 -1.31 0.69
N GLY A 30 0.50 -0.99 1.43
CA GLY A 30 1.87 -0.86 0.95
C GLY A 30 2.69 -2.12 1.22
N PRO A 31 3.92 -2.22 0.65
CA PRO A 31 4.81 -3.35 0.88
C PRO A 31 5.26 -3.45 2.34
N ASP A 32 5.64 -4.66 2.75
CA ASP A 32 6.31 -4.92 4.02
C ASP A 32 7.70 -4.25 4.04
N LEU A 33 7.95 -3.43 5.06
CA LEU A 33 9.18 -2.65 5.21
C LEU A 33 10.20 -3.27 6.16
N SER A 34 9.96 -4.48 6.68
CA SER A 34 10.82 -5.18 7.65
C SER A 34 12.30 -5.25 7.23
N LYS A 35 12.55 -5.36 5.92
CA LYS A 35 13.89 -5.51 5.33
C LYS A 35 14.31 -4.32 4.48
N ILE A 36 13.56 -3.22 4.51
CA ILE A 36 13.78 -2.12 3.56
C ILE A 36 15.16 -1.48 3.68
N GLY A 37 15.72 -1.42 4.89
CA GLY A 37 17.06 -0.88 5.15
C GLY A 37 18.20 -1.71 4.55
N ALA A 38 17.95 -2.94 4.13
CA ALA A 38 18.93 -3.76 3.40
C ALA A 38 18.86 -3.56 1.87
N ILE A 39 17.80 -2.92 1.36
CA ILE A 39 17.50 -2.81 -0.07
C ILE A 39 17.65 -1.35 -0.55
N ARG A 40 17.39 -0.38 0.34
CA ARG A 40 17.36 1.06 0.01
C ARG A 40 18.39 1.83 0.82
N THR A 41 19.00 2.82 0.17
CA THR A 41 19.90 3.74 0.87
C THR A 41 19.11 4.73 1.73
N PRO A 42 19.72 5.39 2.72
CA PRO A 42 19.06 6.43 3.49
C PRO A 42 18.50 7.57 2.62
N ARG A 43 19.16 7.89 1.49
CA ARG A 43 18.69 8.92 0.55
C ARG A 43 17.40 8.49 -0.14
N ASP A 44 17.36 7.25 -0.64
CA ASP A 44 16.16 6.70 -1.30
C ASP A 44 14.98 6.66 -0.33
N LEU A 45 15.22 6.29 0.92
CA LEU A 45 14.19 6.26 1.97
C LEU A 45 13.67 7.67 2.28
N LEU A 46 14.55 8.65 2.41
CA LEU A 46 14.16 10.04 2.65
C LEU A 46 13.29 10.56 1.50
N GLU A 47 13.70 10.31 0.26
CA GLU A 47 12.94 10.70 -0.92
C GLU A 47 11.56 10.03 -0.94
N ALA A 48 11.49 8.71 -0.69
CA ALA A 48 10.22 7.99 -0.64
C ALA A 48 9.29 8.45 0.51
N ILE A 49 9.85 8.93 1.64
CA ILE A 49 9.06 9.46 2.75
C ILE A 49 8.52 10.85 2.43
N VAL A 50 9.32 11.72 1.81
CA VAL A 50 8.96 13.12 1.52
C VAL A 50 8.11 13.22 0.24
N LEU A 51 8.35 12.34 -0.73
CA LEU A 51 7.71 12.31 -2.04
C LEU A 51 7.13 10.91 -2.33
N PRO A 52 6.18 10.41 -1.51
CA PRO A 52 5.68 9.03 -1.64
C PRO A 52 4.95 8.77 -2.97
N SER A 53 4.52 9.82 -3.67
CA SER A 53 3.86 9.72 -4.98
C SER A 53 4.81 9.92 -6.18
N ALA A 54 6.10 10.20 -5.95
CA ALA A 54 7.07 10.38 -7.04
C ALA A 54 7.35 9.07 -7.78
N SER A 55 7.23 7.93 -7.10
CA SER A 55 7.29 6.60 -7.71
C SER A 55 6.56 5.59 -6.85
N PHE A 56 6.05 4.54 -7.48
CA PHE A 56 5.46 3.39 -6.79
C PHE A 56 6.31 2.14 -7.08
N VAL A 57 6.40 1.25 -6.10
CA VAL A 57 6.95 -0.09 -6.33
C VAL A 57 5.92 -0.86 -7.17
N ARG A 58 6.40 -1.68 -8.11
CA ARG A 58 5.54 -2.54 -8.93
C ARG A 58 4.52 -3.30 -8.10
N SER A 59 3.27 -3.33 -8.58
CA SER A 59 2.12 -3.97 -7.94
C SER A 59 1.60 -3.25 -6.69
N TYR A 60 2.09 -2.04 -6.43
CA TYR A 60 1.63 -1.16 -5.36
C TYR A 60 1.10 0.19 -5.85
N GLU A 61 0.90 0.32 -7.16
CA GLU A 61 0.28 1.48 -7.79
C GLU A 61 -1.19 1.61 -7.34
N PRO A 62 -1.63 2.78 -6.87
CA PRO A 62 -3.04 3.03 -6.60
C PRO A 62 -3.82 3.06 -7.92
N VAL A 63 -4.96 2.37 -7.95
CA VAL A 63 -5.90 2.35 -9.07
C VAL A 63 -7.29 2.75 -8.62
N VAL A 64 -8.10 3.20 -9.58
CA VAL A 64 -9.55 3.36 -9.41
C VAL A 64 -10.24 2.44 -10.41
N VAL A 65 -11.08 1.53 -9.93
CA VAL A 65 -11.93 0.69 -10.75
C VAL A 65 -13.35 1.25 -10.70
N ALA A 66 -13.81 1.79 -11.82
CA ALA A 66 -15.20 2.20 -11.99
C ALA A 66 -16.01 0.99 -12.49
N THR A 67 -17.25 0.86 -12.03
CA THR A 67 -18.17 -0.20 -12.44
C THR A 67 -19.31 0.35 -13.29
N ALA A 68 -19.92 -0.49 -14.12
CA ALA A 68 -21.02 -0.14 -15.02
C ALA A 68 -22.27 0.38 -14.28
N ASP A 69 -22.44 0.03 -13.01
CA ASP A 69 -23.50 0.54 -12.14
C ASP A 69 -23.20 1.91 -11.50
N GLY A 70 -22.06 2.53 -11.87
CA GLY A 70 -21.66 3.87 -11.45
C GLY A 70 -20.90 3.94 -10.12
N ARG A 71 -20.54 2.81 -9.50
CA ARG A 71 -19.64 2.80 -8.33
C ARG A 71 -18.18 2.96 -8.75
N ALA A 72 -17.36 3.40 -7.81
CA ALA A 72 -15.91 3.50 -8.00
C ALA A 72 -15.17 3.01 -6.76
N TYR A 73 -14.16 2.17 -6.98
CA TYR A 73 -13.35 1.56 -5.95
C TYR A 73 -11.90 2.02 -6.09
N ALA A 74 -11.37 2.67 -5.07
CA ALA A 74 -9.96 3.04 -5.01
C ALA A 74 -9.19 2.01 -4.18
N GLY A 75 -8.06 1.54 -4.69
CA GLY A 75 -7.24 0.56 -3.98
C GLY A 75 -6.01 0.17 -4.76
N VAL A 76 -5.41 -0.95 -4.36
CA VAL A 76 -4.25 -1.54 -5.04
C VAL A 76 -4.61 -2.94 -5.49
N ILE A 77 -4.32 -3.29 -6.75
CA ILE A 77 -4.58 -4.63 -7.28
C ILE A 77 -3.73 -5.65 -6.51
N ARG A 78 -4.39 -6.71 -6.02
CA ARG A 78 -3.74 -7.86 -5.38
C ARG A 78 -3.79 -9.09 -6.27
N GLU A 79 -4.88 -9.25 -6.99
CA GLU A 79 -5.08 -10.30 -7.97
C GLU A 79 -5.91 -9.73 -9.13
N GLU A 80 -5.57 -10.16 -10.33
CA GLU A 80 -6.28 -9.81 -11.54
C GLU A 80 -6.24 -11.00 -12.50
N ASN A 81 -7.41 -11.48 -12.89
CA ASN A 81 -7.56 -12.61 -13.82
C ASN A 81 -8.75 -12.37 -14.77
N ASP A 82 -9.09 -13.36 -15.59
CA ASP A 82 -10.16 -13.24 -16.60
C ASP A 82 -11.58 -13.16 -16.00
N ALA A 83 -11.75 -13.55 -14.74
CA ALA A 83 -13.04 -13.53 -14.04
C ALA A 83 -13.23 -12.28 -13.18
N GLU A 84 -12.17 -11.77 -12.54
CA GLU A 84 -12.28 -10.72 -11.54
C GLU A 84 -11.00 -9.89 -11.32
N VAL A 85 -11.20 -8.75 -10.66
CA VAL A 85 -10.15 -7.91 -10.07
C VAL A 85 -10.33 -7.88 -8.55
N VAL A 86 -9.28 -8.19 -7.81
CA VAL A 86 -9.26 -8.09 -6.35
C VAL A 86 -8.44 -6.88 -5.93
N LEU A 87 -9.09 -5.90 -5.30
CA LEU A 87 -8.48 -4.68 -4.80
C LEU A 87 -8.31 -4.72 -3.29
N GLN A 88 -7.12 -4.41 -2.80
CA GLN A 88 -6.94 -4.01 -1.40
C GLN A 88 -7.40 -2.56 -1.24
N THR A 89 -8.53 -2.35 -0.56
CA THR A 89 -9.17 -1.02 -0.41
C THR A 89 -8.87 -0.36 0.94
N THR A 90 -8.62 -1.17 1.98
CA THR A 90 -8.18 -0.68 3.30
C THR A 90 -7.02 -1.53 3.82
N ALA A 91 -6.49 -1.20 5.00
CA ALA A 91 -5.41 -1.96 5.64
C ALA A 91 -5.71 -3.47 5.78
N THR A 92 -6.98 -3.84 5.92
CA THR A 92 -7.44 -5.21 6.19
C THR A 92 -8.51 -5.72 5.24
N ALA A 93 -9.17 -4.84 4.46
CA ALA A 93 -10.26 -5.22 3.57
C ALA A 93 -9.81 -5.30 2.11
N THR A 94 -10.35 -6.31 1.42
CA THR A 94 -10.28 -6.45 -0.03
C THR A 94 -11.68 -6.43 -0.62
N GLU A 95 -11.81 -5.88 -1.82
CA GLU A 95 -13.00 -5.91 -2.65
C GLU A 95 -12.75 -6.79 -3.86
N ARG A 96 -13.70 -7.65 -4.20
CA ARG A 96 -13.64 -8.52 -5.40
C ARG A 96 -14.66 -8.00 -6.39
N ILE A 97 -14.18 -7.55 -7.55
CA ILE A 97 -14.99 -6.90 -8.58
C ILE A 97 -15.00 -7.83 -9.80
N PRO A 98 -16.16 -8.42 -10.17
CA PRO A 98 -16.28 -9.22 -11.39
C PRO A 98 -15.90 -8.42 -12.64
N ARG A 99 -15.27 -9.07 -13.63
CA ARG A 99 -14.86 -8.41 -14.88
C ARG A 99 -16.02 -7.88 -15.71
N ASP A 100 -17.18 -8.53 -15.63
CA ASP A 100 -18.41 -8.11 -16.32
C ASP A 100 -19.09 -6.90 -15.66
N ALA A 101 -18.64 -6.51 -14.46
CA ALA A 101 -19.13 -5.34 -13.74
C ALA A 101 -18.32 -4.06 -14.00
N ILE A 102 -17.17 -4.15 -14.69
CA ILE A 102 -16.24 -3.04 -14.95
C ILE A 102 -16.49 -2.43 -16.33
#